data_AF-A0A848CTS4-F1
#
_entry.id   AF-A0A848CTS4-F1
#
_cell.length_a   1.000
_cell.length_b   1.000
_cell.length_c   1.000
_cell.angle_alpha   90.00
_cell.angle_beta   90.00
_cell.angle_gamma   90.00
#
_symmetry.space_group_name_H-M   'P 1'
#
loop_
_entity.id
_entity.type
_entity.pdbx_description
1 polymer ?
#
loop_
_entity_poly.entity_id
_entity_poly.type
_entity_poly.pdbx_seq_one_letter_code
_entity_poly.pdbx_strand_id
1 'polypeptide(L)'
;MDEKQRQYVLLGLAILFLLLAVFYYLYLTPVLEKKQETQIQLEQKRAELAIIKQKQNVKDSRPPQEKLRQIAELFPVKSYDDQLVKDFGELQSISSISIESATFEEKKEVQATELAKEIVPDKASESPPIAVETQEKVAEVTRADLEKYLPTSSVRSVQIKLGVKGDYKNIYAFVTEIQQMSRYLRVDKLSFNQQEKDPFNPPKDTRLQANLELTGYYAPQYAALLDKLPSVNVGPPSGKWDPTQYGIIKKEDVKMPSTP
;
A
#
# COMPACT_ATOMS: atom_id res chain seq x y z
N MET A 1 -7.26 -98.18 -2.64
CA MET A 1 -6.65 -97.23 -1.68
C MET A 1 -7.03 -97.71 -0.30
N ASP A 2 -6.06 -98.18 0.48
CA ASP A 2 -6.28 -98.56 1.88
C ASP A 2 -6.95 -97.41 2.64
N GLU A 3 -7.91 -97.72 3.51
CA GLU A 3 -8.70 -96.70 4.22
C GLU A 3 -7.83 -95.68 4.97
N LYS A 4 -6.63 -96.12 5.40
CA LYS A 4 -5.61 -95.30 6.07
C LYS A 4 -5.01 -94.25 5.13
N GLN A 5 -4.79 -94.57 3.85
CA GLN A 5 -4.24 -93.61 2.88
C GLN A 5 -5.24 -92.49 2.56
N ARG A 6 -6.54 -92.81 2.50
CA ARG A 6 -7.60 -91.80 2.31
C ARG A 6 -7.69 -90.85 3.50
N GLN A 7 -7.48 -91.34 4.73
CA GLN A 7 -7.44 -90.52 5.94
C GLN A 7 -6.23 -89.58 5.97
N TYR A 8 -5.02 -90.02 5.59
CA TYR A 8 -3.85 -89.14 5.53
C TYR A 8 -3.96 -88.05 4.45
N VAL A 9 -4.54 -88.36 3.29
CA VAL A 9 -4.78 -87.36 2.23
C VAL A 9 -5.80 -86.31 2.70
N LEU A 10 -6.87 -86.73 3.38
CA LEU A 10 -7.84 -85.81 3.98
C LEU A 10 -7.22 -84.94 5.08
N LEU A 11 -6.35 -85.52 5.93
CA LEU A 11 -5.65 -84.79 6.98
C LEU A 11 -4.66 -83.75 6.40
N GLY A 12 -3.92 -84.11 5.35
CA GLY A 12 -3.01 -83.20 4.66
C GLY A 12 -3.75 -82.02 4.00
N LEU A 13 -4.91 -82.28 3.38
CA LEU A 13 -5.77 -81.23 2.81
C LEU A 13 -6.33 -80.29 3.90
N ALA A 14 -6.75 -80.85 5.04
CA ALA A 14 -7.24 -80.04 6.17
C ALA A 14 -6.15 -79.14 6.75
N ILE A 15 -4.92 -79.65 6.88
CA ILE A 15 -3.77 -78.85 7.34
C ILE A 15 -3.41 -77.76 6.34
N LEU A 16 -3.47 -78.05 5.03
CA LEU A 16 -3.24 -77.06 3.98
C LEU A 16 -4.25 -75.91 4.06
N PHE A 17 -5.54 -76.24 4.24
CA PHE A 17 -6.60 -75.24 4.36
C PHE A 17 -6.44 -74.38 5.62
N LEU A 18 -6.04 -74.99 6.74
CA LEU A 18 -5.75 -74.29 7.98
C LEU A 18 -4.55 -73.34 7.83
N LEU A 19 -3.48 -73.78 7.16
CA LEU A 19 -2.30 -72.95 6.89
C LEU A 19 -2.67 -71.75 5.99
N LEU A 20 -3.52 -71.96 4.99
CA LEU A 20 -4.01 -70.89 4.12
C LEU A 20 -4.86 -69.85 4.88
N ALA A 21 -5.72 -70.31 5.80
CA ALA A 21 -6.52 -69.44 6.65
C ALA A 21 -5.66 -68.60 7.61
N VAL A 22 -4.63 -69.21 8.20
CA VAL A 22 -3.66 -68.51 9.05
C VAL A 22 -2.87 -67.47 8.24
N PHE A 23 -2.43 -67.82 7.02
CA PHE A 23 -1.73 -66.89 6.13
C PHE A 23 -2.63 -65.71 5.71
N TYR A 24 -3.89 -65.99 5.35
CA TYR A 24 -4.88 -64.96 5.03
C TYR A 24 -5.08 -63.99 6.20
N TYR A 25 -5.25 -64.54 7.42
CA TYR A 25 -5.46 -63.73 8.60
C TYR A 25 -4.22 -62.89 8.96
N LEU A 26 -3.02 -63.47 8.93
CA LEU A 26 -1.80 -62.77 9.33
C LEU A 26 -1.25 -61.79 8.29
N TYR A 27 -1.45 -62.03 6.99
CA TYR A 27 -0.84 -61.21 5.93
C TYR A 27 -1.82 -60.25 5.28
N LEU A 28 -3.08 -60.65 5.06
CA LEU A 28 -4.03 -59.83 4.31
C LEU A 28 -4.73 -58.78 5.19
N THR A 29 -5.11 -59.14 6.42
CA THR A 29 -5.78 -58.23 7.35
C THR A 29 -4.92 -56.99 7.73
N PRO A 30 -3.62 -57.09 8.09
CA PRO A 30 -2.85 -55.89 8.44
C PRO A 30 -2.57 -55.00 7.23
N VAL A 31 -2.58 -55.54 6.01
CA VAL A 31 -2.38 -54.76 4.78
C VAL A 31 -3.61 -53.92 4.46
N LEU A 32 -4.81 -54.46 4.70
CA LEU A 32 -6.07 -53.74 4.55
C LEU A 32 -6.22 -52.63 5.59
N GLU A 33 -5.87 -52.89 6.85
CA GLU A 33 -5.93 -51.91 7.95
C GLU A 33 -4.98 -50.74 7.73
N LYS A 34 -3.72 -51.01 7.34
CA LYS A 34 -2.74 -49.94 7.02
C LYS A 34 -3.22 -49.00 5.92
N LYS A 35 -3.93 -49.53 4.91
CA LYS A 35 -4.47 -48.71 3.83
C LYS A 35 -5.55 -47.76 4.33
N GLN A 36 -6.47 -48.26 5.17
CA GLN A 36 -7.52 -47.44 5.78
C GLN A 36 -6.93 -46.40 6.72
N GLU A 37 -5.98 -46.79 7.57
CA GLU A 37 -5.31 -45.87 8.48
C GLU A 37 -4.59 -44.75 7.71
N THR A 38 -3.87 -45.09 6.64
CA THR A 38 -3.19 -44.10 5.79
C THR A 38 -4.18 -43.15 5.13
N GLN A 39 -5.34 -43.63 4.69
CA GLN A 39 -6.40 -42.77 4.14
C GLN A 39 -6.97 -41.83 5.20
N ILE A 40 -7.24 -42.33 6.40
CA ILE A 40 -7.73 -41.54 7.53
C ILE A 40 -6.70 -40.48 7.93
N GLN A 41 -5.42 -40.83 8.03
CA GLN A 41 -4.34 -39.88 8.33
C GLN A 41 -4.22 -38.81 7.24
N LEU A 42 -4.38 -39.19 5.97
CA LEU A 42 -4.32 -38.25 4.85
C LEU A 42 -5.50 -37.28 4.86
N GLU A 43 -6.70 -37.74 5.17
CA GLU A 43 -7.87 -36.87 5.35
C GLU A 43 -7.70 -35.94 6.55
N GLN A 44 -7.20 -36.43 7.68
CA GLN A 44 -6.90 -35.61 8.86
C GLN A 44 -5.86 -34.54 8.54
N LYS A 45 -4.76 -34.90 7.85
CA LYS A 45 -3.73 -33.95 7.43
C LYS A 45 -4.27 -32.92 6.45
N ARG A 46 -5.17 -33.31 5.53
CA ARG A 46 -5.85 -32.38 4.63
C ARG A 46 -6.80 -31.44 5.38
N ALA A 47 -7.55 -31.93 6.36
CA ALA A 47 -8.42 -31.11 7.21
C ALA A 47 -7.60 -30.13 8.05
N GLU A 48 -6.47 -30.57 8.62
CA GLU A 48 -5.51 -29.73 9.33
C GLU A 48 -4.97 -28.62 8.41
N LEU A 49 -4.57 -28.96 7.19
CA LEU A 49 -4.14 -27.98 6.18
C LEU A 49 -5.27 -27.03 5.75
N ALA A 50 -6.51 -27.51 5.66
CA ALA A 50 -7.67 -26.65 5.35
C ALA A 50 -7.92 -25.63 6.47
N ILE A 51 -7.84 -26.06 7.73
CA ILE A 51 -7.96 -25.18 8.90
C ILE A 51 -6.79 -24.19 8.96
N ILE A 52 -5.55 -24.63 8.69
CA ILE A 52 -4.38 -23.74 8.62
C ILE A 52 -4.55 -22.73 7.48
N LYS A 53 -4.95 -23.15 6.27
CA LYS A 53 -5.22 -22.25 5.14
C LYS A 53 -6.35 -21.25 5.44
N GLN A 54 -7.42 -21.68 6.11
CA GLN A 54 -8.51 -20.81 6.52
C GLN A 54 -8.06 -19.79 7.59
N LYS A 55 -7.26 -20.23 8.57
CA LYS A 55 -6.64 -19.33 9.57
C LYS A 55 -5.64 -18.36 8.92
N GLN A 56 -4.90 -18.80 7.90
CA GLN A 56 -3.95 -17.97 7.15
C GLN A 56 -4.69 -16.89 6.34
N ASN A 57 -5.79 -17.23 5.66
CA ASN A 57 -6.66 -16.23 5.01
C ASN A 57 -7.21 -15.16 5.97
N VAL A 58 -7.51 -15.51 7.23
CA VAL A 58 -7.97 -14.56 8.26
C VAL A 58 -6.81 -13.73 8.84
N LYS A 59 -5.59 -14.28 8.90
CA LYS A 59 -4.40 -13.58 9.42
C LYS A 59 -3.70 -12.70 8.38
N ASP A 60 -3.84 -13.03 7.09
CA ASP A 60 -3.37 -12.24 5.94
C ASP A 60 -4.34 -11.10 5.56
N SER A 61 -5.54 -11.07 6.15
CA SER A 61 -6.57 -10.03 5.93
C SER A 61 -6.37 -8.76 6.77
N ARG A 62 -5.33 -8.71 7.62
CA ARG A 62 -4.82 -7.42 8.09
C ARG A 62 -3.71 -7.06 7.11
N PRO A 63 -3.95 -6.14 6.17
CA PRO A 63 -2.86 -5.68 5.34
C PRO A 63 -1.80 -5.11 6.31
N PRO A 64 -0.51 -5.30 6.07
CA PRO A 64 0.53 -4.74 6.94
C PRO A 64 0.18 -3.26 7.14
N GLN A 65 -0.13 -2.84 8.37
CA GLN A 65 -0.65 -1.49 8.64
C GLN A 65 0.27 -0.43 8.02
N GLU A 66 1.56 -0.75 7.97
CA GLU A 66 2.59 0.01 7.30
C GLU A 66 2.36 0.17 5.78
N LYS A 67 2.03 -0.91 5.05
CA LYS A 67 1.70 -0.85 3.62
C LYS A 67 0.42 -0.06 3.35
N LEU A 68 -0.61 -0.20 4.20
CA LEU A 68 -1.83 0.63 4.06
C LEU A 68 -1.56 2.09 4.33
N ARG A 69 -0.71 2.38 5.33
CA ARG A 69 -0.32 3.75 5.65
C ARG A 69 0.41 4.38 4.46
N GLN A 70 1.35 3.65 3.85
CA GLN A 70 2.04 4.07 2.63
C GLN A 70 1.06 4.30 1.46
N ILE A 71 0.11 3.39 1.24
CA ILE A 71 -0.90 3.55 0.17
C ILE A 71 -1.83 4.75 0.45
N ALA A 72 -2.23 4.97 1.71
CA ALA A 72 -3.09 6.09 2.11
C ALA A 72 -2.37 7.44 2.07
N GLU A 73 -1.04 7.44 2.25
CA GLU A 73 -0.19 8.62 2.08
C GLU A 73 -0.10 9.01 0.59
N LEU A 74 0.03 8.02 -0.29
CA LEU A 74 0.05 8.22 -1.75
C LEU A 74 -1.33 8.64 -2.29
N PHE A 75 -2.40 7.99 -1.81
CA PHE A 75 -3.79 8.23 -2.20
C PHE A 75 -4.60 8.69 -0.99
N PRO A 76 -4.62 10.00 -0.71
CA PRO A 76 -5.36 10.54 0.41
C PRO A 76 -6.85 10.21 0.30
N VAL A 77 -7.55 10.29 1.43
CA VAL A 77 -8.99 10.05 1.49
C VAL A 77 -9.81 11.20 0.90
N LYS A 78 -9.30 12.42 1.01
CA LYS A 78 -9.91 13.64 0.48
C LYS A 78 -8.92 14.35 -0.43
N SER A 79 -9.43 15.27 -1.26
CA SER A 79 -8.58 16.10 -2.11
C SER A 79 -7.65 17.01 -1.29
N TYR A 80 -8.04 17.43 -0.07
CA TYR A 80 -7.25 18.29 0.82
C TYR A 80 -6.63 19.50 0.08
N ASP A 81 -7.45 20.25 -0.64
CA ASP A 81 -6.99 21.34 -1.51
C ASP A 81 -6.29 22.45 -0.73
N ASP A 82 -6.78 22.77 0.48
CA ASP A 82 -6.15 23.75 1.38
C ASP A 82 -4.68 23.38 1.72
N GLN A 83 -4.43 22.09 1.94
CA GLN A 83 -3.08 21.58 2.20
C GLN A 83 -2.22 21.68 0.94
N LEU A 84 -2.76 21.37 -0.23
CA LEU A 84 -2.03 21.52 -1.49
C LEU A 84 -1.67 22.98 -1.76
N VAL A 85 -2.58 23.93 -1.49
CA VAL A 85 -2.29 25.36 -1.61
C VAL A 85 -1.14 25.75 -0.67
N LYS A 86 -1.13 25.25 0.56
CA LYS A 86 -0.03 25.47 1.50
C LYS A 86 1.28 24.90 0.98
N ASP A 87 1.27 23.63 0.56
CA ASP A 87 2.46 22.94 0.04
C ASP A 87 3.02 23.66 -1.20
N PHE A 88 2.15 24.13 -2.10
CA PHE A 88 2.55 24.95 -3.24
C PHE A 88 3.16 26.29 -2.82
N GLY A 89 2.68 26.90 -1.73
CA GLY A 89 3.29 28.09 -1.15
C GLY A 89 4.69 27.83 -0.59
N GLU A 90 4.90 26.69 0.07
CA GLU A 90 6.22 26.26 0.54
C GLU A 90 7.17 26.03 -0.65
N LEU A 91 6.71 25.28 -1.66
CA LEU A 91 7.48 25.03 -2.89
C LEU A 91 7.76 26.30 -3.68
N GLN A 92 6.84 27.26 -3.72
CA GLN A 92 7.07 28.57 -4.34
C GLN A 92 8.27 29.27 -3.70
N SER A 93 8.37 29.22 -2.37
CA SER A 93 9.47 29.81 -1.61
C SER A 93 10.80 29.08 -1.83
N ILE A 94 10.78 27.74 -1.95
CA ILE A 94 11.98 26.92 -2.17
C ILE A 94 12.52 27.12 -3.58
N SER A 95 11.64 26.98 -4.58
CA SER A 95 12.00 27.03 -6.00
C SER A 95 12.14 28.45 -6.56
N SER A 96 11.85 29.49 -5.76
CA SER A 96 11.95 30.90 -6.17
C SER A 96 11.14 31.22 -7.44
N ILE A 97 9.90 30.73 -7.50
CA ILE A 97 8.93 31.05 -8.54
C ILE A 97 7.80 31.93 -7.97
N SER A 98 6.89 32.39 -8.83
CA SER A 98 5.65 33.07 -8.44
C SER A 98 4.46 32.32 -9.01
N ILE A 99 3.55 31.82 -8.15
CA ILE A 99 2.28 31.26 -8.59
C ILE A 99 1.28 32.40 -8.75
N GLU A 100 0.70 32.55 -9.94
CA GLU A 100 -0.24 33.63 -10.27
C GLU A 100 -1.69 33.20 -10.11
N SER A 101 -1.97 31.94 -10.44
CA SER A 101 -3.30 31.36 -10.33
C SER A 101 -3.22 29.88 -10.01
N ALA A 102 -4.17 29.42 -9.19
CA ALA A 102 -4.39 28.03 -8.90
C ALA A 102 -5.89 27.76 -8.97
N THR A 103 -6.30 26.86 -9.86
CA THR A 103 -7.71 26.46 -10.03
C THR A 103 -7.84 24.97 -9.81
N PHE A 104 -8.81 24.58 -9.00
CA PHE A 104 -9.09 23.19 -8.66
C PHE A 104 -10.43 22.78 -9.27
N GLU A 105 -10.43 21.71 -10.07
CA GLU A 105 -11.60 21.18 -10.75
C GLU A 105 -11.74 19.69 -10.39
N GLU A 106 -12.81 19.32 -9.68
CA GLU A 106 -13.07 17.93 -9.34
C GLU A 106 -13.63 17.16 -10.55
N LYS A 107 -12.97 16.07 -10.94
CA LYS A 107 -13.43 15.17 -12.01
C LYS A 107 -14.12 13.95 -11.42
N LYS A 108 -15.17 13.49 -12.11
CA LYS A 108 -15.94 12.31 -11.68
C LYS A 108 -15.18 11.01 -11.90
N GLU A 109 -15.42 10.11 -10.96
CA GLU A 109 -14.92 8.74 -10.75
C GLU A 109 -14.20 8.07 -11.93
N VAL A 110 -12.94 7.72 -11.70
CA VAL A 110 -12.10 6.90 -12.57
C VAL A 110 -11.99 5.50 -11.95
N GLN A 111 -12.14 4.45 -12.76
CA GLN A 111 -12.02 3.08 -12.27
C GLN A 111 -10.55 2.76 -11.94
N ALA A 112 -10.28 2.17 -10.76
CA ALA A 112 -8.93 1.85 -10.29
C ALA A 112 -8.10 0.99 -11.26
N THR A 113 -8.76 0.20 -12.11
CA THR A 113 -8.12 -0.65 -13.13
C THR A 113 -7.50 0.14 -14.30
N GLU A 114 -7.99 1.35 -14.58
CA GLU A 114 -7.41 2.22 -15.62
C GLU A 114 -6.20 2.99 -15.10
N LEU A 115 -6.25 3.44 -13.85
CA LEU A 115 -5.12 4.07 -13.14
C LEU A 115 -3.89 3.15 -13.07
N ALA A 116 -4.08 1.87 -12.73
CA ALA A 116 -2.97 0.92 -12.60
C ALA A 116 -2.20 0.70 -13.92
N LYS A 117 -2.87 0.85 -15.07
CA LYS A 117 -2.25 0.75 -16.40
C LYS A 117 -1.47 2.02 -16.79
N GLU A 118 -1.84 3.17 -16.25
CA GLU A 118 -1.22 4.45 -16.59
C GLU A 118 -0.05 4.82 -15.66
N ILE A 119 -0.06 4.33 -14.41
CA ILE A 119 1.00 4.58 -13.44
C ILE A 119 2.25 3.69 -13.69
N VAL A 120 2.08 2.50 -14.30
CA VAL A 120 3.18 1.55 -14.56
C VAL A 120 3.11 1.00 -15.99
N PRO A 121 3.94 1.47 -16.94
CA PRO A 121 4.02 0.89 -18.28
C PRO A 121 4.63 -0.52 -18.26
N ASP A 122 4.06 -1.45 -19.03
CA ASP A 122 4.33 -2.91 -19.09
C ASP A 122 5.80 -3.34 -19.41
N LYS A 123 6.76 -2.42 -19.50
CA LYS A 123 8.14 -2.72 -19.96
C LYS A 123 9.22 -2.71 -18.86
N ALA A 124 8.86 -2.84 -17.59
CA ALA A 124 9.84 -2.92 -16.49
C ALA A 124 10.05 -4.34 -15.92
N SER A 125 9.48 -5.39 -16.54
CA SER A 125 9.61 -6.77 -16.03
C SER A 125 10.70 -7.61 -16.69
N GLU A 126 11.56 -7.04 -17.54
CA GLU A 126 12.75 -7.75 -18.03
C GLU A 126 14.01 -6.89 -17.92
N SER A 127 14.80 -7.13 -16.87
CA SER A 127 16.27 -7.14 -16.97
C SER A 127 16.91 -7.85 -15.76
N PRO A 128 18.11 -8.45 -15.93
CA PRO A 128 18.65 -9.56 -15.13
C PRO A 128 19.32 -9.13 -13.81
N PRO A 129 19.78 -10.09 -12.98
CA PRO A 129 20.26 -9.81 -11.62
C PRO A 129 21.69 -9.25 -11.66
N ILE A 130 21.90 -8.08 -11.07
CA ILE A 130 23.21 -7.67 -10.59
C ILE A 130 23.06 -7.29 -9.11
N ALA A 131 23.72 -8.09 -8.28
CA ALA A 131 23.89 -7.87 -6.87
C ALA A 131 24.75 -6.62 -6.64
N VAL A 132 24.23 -5.68 -5.84
CA VAL A 132 25.04 -4.86 -4.94
C VAL A 132 24.25 -4.74 -3.64
N GLU A 133 24.83 -5.25 -2.56
CA GLU A 133 24.34 -5.09 -1.20
C GLU A 133 24.60 -3.67 -0.68
N THR A 134 23.64 -3.21 0.13
CA THR A 134 23.76 -2.24 1.24
C THR A 134 22.99 -0.93 1.06
N GLN A 135 22.10 -0.74 2.06
CA GLN A 135 21.45 0.47 2.57
C GLN A 135 20.04 0.85 2.04
N GLU A 136 19.06 0.44 2.88
CA GLU A 136 17.72 1.01 3.11
C GLU A 136 16.91 1.40 1.88
N LYS A 137 16.43 0.37 1.17
CA LYS A 137 15.45 0.51 0.11
C LYS A 137 14.06 0.73 0.73
N VAL A 138 13.57 1.96 0.63
CA VAL A 138 12.14 2.29 0.73
C VAL A 138 11.36 1.30 -0.13
N ALA A 139 10.42 0.58 0.47
CA ALA A 139 9.64 -0.44 -0.21
C ALA A 139 8.86 0.19 -1.37
N GLU A 140 9.30 -0.04 -2.60
CA GLU A 140 8.56 0.31 -3.81
C GLU A 140 7.20 -0.41 -3.80
N VAL A 141 6.13 0.37 -3.69
CA VAL A 141 4.76 -0.11 -3.83
C VAL A 141 4.62 -0.70 -5.23
N THR A 142 4.48 -2.02 -5.32
CA THR A 142 4.40 -2.73 -6.60
C THR A 142 2.97 -2.71 -7.15
N ARG A 143 2.79 -2.75 -8.48
CA ARG A 143 1.46 -2.82 -9.14
C ARG A 143 0.55 -3.92 -8.59
N ALA A 144 1.11 -5.08 -8.25
CA ALA A 144 0.37 -6.18 -7.62
C ALA A 144 -0.13 -5.83 -6.20
N ASP A 145 0.59 -4.99 -5.45
CA ASP A 145 0.12 -4.49 -4.16
C ASP A 145 -1.01 -3.47 -4.38
N LEU A 146 -0.90 -2.59 -5.37
CA LEU A 146 -1.97 -1.64 -5.73
C LEU A 146 -3.26 -2.37 -6.16
N GLU A 147 -3.19 -3.37 -7.04
CA GLU A 147 -4.36 -4.12 -7.52
C GLU A 147 -4.99 -5.02 -6.45
N LYS A 148 -4.21 -5.49 -5.46
CA LYS A 148 -4.69 -6.34 -4.36
C LYS A 148 -5.33 -5.52 -3.23
N TYR A 149 -4.81 -4.32 -2.95
CA TYR A 149 -5.23 -3.51 -1.81
C TYR A 149 -6.11 -2.32 -2.17
N LEU A 150 -6.10 -1.84 -3.42
CA LEU A 150 -7.16 -0.97 -3.91
C LEU A 150 -8.34 -1.86 -4.35
N PRO A 151 -9.52 -1.75 -3.72
CA PRO A 151 -10.72 -2.42 -4.22
C PRO A 151 -11.00 -1.97 -5.67
N THR A 152 -11.87 -2.69 -6.38
CA THR A 152 -12.50 -2.30 -7.66
C THR A 152 -13.37 -1.03 -7.55
N SER A 153 -13.10 -0.19 -6.55
CA SER A 153 -13.77 1.04 -6.18
C SER A 153 -13.23 2.22 -6.98
N SER A 154 -14.15 3.13 -7.27
CA SER A 154 -13.95 4.43 -7.91
C SER A 154 -12.94 5.31 -7.16
N VAL A 155 -11.76 5.51 -7.76
CA VAL A 155 -10.83 6.57 -7.34
C VAL A 155 -11.35 7.88 -7.93
N ARG A 156 -11.28 8.97 -7.19
CA ARG A 156 -11.64 10.30 -7.69
C ARG A 156 -10.38 11.08 -8.02
N SER A 157 -10.50 12.01 -8.97
CA SER A 157 -9.40 12.83 -9.40
C SER A 157 -9.73 14.31 -9.27
N VAL A 158 -8.72 15.09 -8.92
CA VAL A 158 -8.76 16.55 -8.92
C VAL A 158 -7.80 17.04 -9.99
N GLN A 159 -8.31 17.81 -10.94
CA GLN A 159 -7.48 18.53 -11.90
C GLN A 159 -7.09 19.87 -11.29
N ILE A 160 -5.80 20.20 -11.35
CA ILE A 160 -5.23 21.42 -10.80
C ILE A 160 -4.57 22.16 -11.97
N LYS A 161 -5.02 23.39 -12.22
CA LYS A 161 -4.42 24.28 -13.23
C LYS A 161 -3.65 25.36 -12.50
N LEU A 162 -2.34 25.39 -12.70
CA LEU A 162 -1.43 26.36 -12.11
C LEU A 162 -0.86 27.26 -13.20
N GLY A 163 -0.94 28.58 -12.99
CA GLY A 163 -0.18 29.57 -13.76
C GLY A 163 1.01 30.03 -12.94
N VAL A 164 2.23 29.82 -13.46
CA VAL A 164 3.48 30.13 -12.76
C VAL A 164 4.38 31.04 -13.58
N LYS A 165 5.15 31.89 -12.88
CA LYS A 165 6.18 32.74 -13.47
C LYS A 165 7.53 32.51 -12.80
N GLY A 166 8.58 32.42 -13.61
CA GLY A 166 9.94 32.28 -13.12
C GLY A 166 10.95 32.06 -14.24
N ASP A 167 12.19 31.76 -13.86
CA ASP A 167 13.19 31.30 -14.81
C ASP A 167 12.94 29.83 -15.17
N TYR A 168 13.35 29.42 -16.37
CA TYR A 168 13.17 28.04 -16.81
C TYR A 168 13.75 27.01 -15.82
N LYS A 169 14.95 27.29 -15.27
CA LYS A 169 15.60 26.42 -14.26
C LYS A 169 14.76 26.28 -12.99
N ASN A 170 14.16 27.37 -12.54
CA ASN A 170 13.35 27.41 -11.31
C ASN A 170 12.01 26.70 -11.54
N ILE A 171 11.37 26.90 -12.70
CA ILE A 171 10.15 26.19 -13.08
C ILE A 171 10.41 24.69 -13.19
N TYR A 172 11.55 24.29 -13.76
CA TYR A 172 11.95 22.89 -13.84
C TYR A 172 12.15 22.26 -12.45
N ALA A 173 12.84 22.97 -11.55
CA ALA A 173 13.01 22.54 -10.16
C ALA A 173 11.66 22.38 -9.45
N PHE A 174 10.77 23.38 -9.58
CA PHE A 174 9.42 23.34 -9.03
C PHE A 174 8.61 22.13 -9.49
N VAL A 175 8.59 21.85 -10.81
CA VAL A 175 7.87 20.69 -11.36
C VAL A 175 8.45 19.38 -10.84
N THR A 176 9.78 19.31 -10.69
CA THR A 176 10.46 18.12 -10.14
C THR A 176 10.10 17.92 -8.67
N GLU A 177 10.09 18.98 -7.87
CA GLU A 177 9.74 18.93 -6.45
C GLU A 177 8.27 18.53 -6.24
N ILE A 178 7.35 19.04 -7.08
CA ILE A 178 5.93 18.62 -7.05
C ILE A 178 5.78 17.11 -7.23
N GLN A 179 6.54 16.52 -8.16
CA GLN A 179 6.47 15.07 -8.41
C GLN A 179 7.04 14.22 -7.25
N GLN A 180 7.88 14.81 -6.40
CA GLN A 180 8.50 14.16 -5.25
C GLN A 180 7.74 14.37 -3.94
N MET A 181 6.60 15.07 -3.98
CA MET A 181 5.72 15.22 -2.81
C MET A 181 5.24 13.86 -2.31
N SER A 182 4.90 13.79 -1.02
CA SER A 182 4.40 12.56 -0.38
C SER A 182 3.12 12.02 -1.04
N ARG A 183 2.36 12.90 -1.70
CA ARG A 183 1.19 12.56 -2.50
C ARG A 183 1.57 12.37 -3.96
N TYR A 184 1.00 11.35 -4.60
CA TYR A 184 1.14 11.16 -6.04
C TYR A 184 0.37 12.24 -6.83
N LEU A 185 1.12 13.11 -7.52
CA LEU A 185 0.60 14.13 -8.44
C LEU A 185 1.16 13.85 -9.84
N ARG A 186 0.27 13.65 -10.82
CA ARG A 186 0.66 13.46 -12.21
C ARG A 186 0.68 14.78 -12.94
N VAL A 187 1.76 15.05 -13.68
CA VAL A 187 1.82 16.17 -14.62
C VAL A 187 1.19 15.73 -15.94
N ASP A 188 0.04 16.31 -16.29
CA ASP A 188 -0.63 16.00 -17.55
C ASP A 188 -0.13 16.90 -18.69
N LYS A 189 0.09 18.19 -18.40
CA LYS A 189 0.52 19.16 -19.41
C LYS A 189 1.37 20.25 -18.80
N LEU A 190 2.47 20.60 -19.48
CA LEU A 190 3.27 21.78 -19.21
C LEU A 190 3.39 22.58 -20.49
N SER A 191 3.04 23.87 -20.44
CA SER A 191 3.15 24.77 -21.57
C SER A 191 3.82 26.07 -21.16
N PHE A 192 4.68 26.59 -22.02
CA PHE A 192 5.39 27.86 -21.80
C PHE A 192 4.80 28.93 -22.69
N ASN A 193 4.56 30.11 -22.12
CA ASN A 193 4.16 31.31 -22.85
C ASN A 193 5.28 32.33 -22.74
N GLN A 194 5.95 32.57 -23.86
CA GLN A 194 6.97 33.59 -23.98
C GLN A 194 6.37 34.75 -24.77
N GLN A 195 6.27 35.92 -24.15
CA GLN A 195 5.88 37.12 -24.89
C GLN A 195 6.99 37.50 -25.86
N GLU A 196 6.63 37.75 -27.13
CA GLU A 196 7.56 38.24 -28.13
C GLU A 196 8.17 39.56 -27.64
N LYS A 197 9.49 39.68 -27.80
CA LYS A 197 10.20 40.92 -27.47
C LYS A 197 9.88 41.95 -28.54
N ASP A 198 8.86 42.77 -28.31
CA ASP A 198 8.64 43.96 -29.11
C ASP A 198 9.81 44.94 -28.87
N PRO A 199 10.60 45.28 -29.91
CA PRO A 199 11.72 46.20 -29.76
C PRO A 199 11.30 47.62 -29.33
N PHE A 200 10.03 48.00 -29.49
CA PHE A 200 9.52 49.33 -29.13
C PHE A 200 8.82 49.40 -27.77
N ASN A 201 8.42 48.26 -27.20
CA ASN A 201 7.80 48.19 -25.89
C ASN A 201 8.29 46.95 -25.12
N PRO A 202 9.44 47.04 -24.43
CA PRO A 202 9.96 45.91 -23.68
C PRO A 202 8.96 45.52 -22.58
N PRO A 203 8.66 44.22 -22.41
CA PRO A 203 7.76 43.78 -21.35
C PRO A 203 8.32 44.14 -19.98
N LYS A 204 7.45 44.63 -19.08
CA LYS A 204 7.82 44.99 -17.69
C LYS A 204 8.34 43.81 -16.88
N ASP A 205 7.92 42.60 -17.23
CA ASP A 205 8.38 41.36 -16.60
C ASP A 205 8.98 40.46 -17.68
N THR A 206 10.26 40.15 -17.54
CA THR A 206 11.02 39.30 -18.46
C THR A 206 10.97 37.82 -18.08
N ARG A 207 10.34 37.47 -16.95
CA ARG A 207 10.24 36.10 -16.47
C ARG A 207 9.32 35.27 -17.37
N LEU A 208 9.67 34.00 -17.53
CA LEU A 208 8.92 33.06 -18.34
C LEU A 208 7.61 32.71 -17.64
N GLN A 209 6.51 32.68 -18.40
CA GLN A 209 5.21 32.23 -17.90
C GLN A 209 5.02 30.78 -18.31
N ALA A 210 4.50 29.95 -17.42
CA ALA A 210 4.15 28.58 -17.70
C ALA A 210 2.77 28.23 -17.14
N ASN A 211 2.01 27.44 -17.88
CA ASN A 211 0.77 26.84 -17.42
C ASN A 211 1.00 25.33 -17.23
N LEU A 212 0.70 24.86 -16.03
CA LEU A 212 0.88 23.50 -15.59
C LEU A 212 -0.47 22.90 -15.23
N GLU A 213 -0.81 21.78 -15.86
CA GLU A 213 -1.99 20.98 -15.54
C GLU A 213 -1.54 19.70 -14.82
N LEU A 214 -2.04 19.53 -13.60
CA LEU A 214 -1.76 18.38 -12.74
C LEU A 214 -3.06 17.62 -12.49
N THR A 215 -2.95 16.31 -12.27
CA THR A 215 -4.01 15.49 -11.73
C THR A 215 -3.55 14.82 -10.44
N GLY A 216 -4.27 15.07 -9.36
CA GLY A 216 -4.15 14.34 -8.09
C GLY A 216 -5.25 13.30 -7.96
N TYR A 217 -4.96 12.20 -7.28
CA TYR A 217 -5.91 11.10 -7.07
C TYR A 217 -6.20 10.89 -5.59
N TYR A 218 -7.45 10.59 -5.27
CA TYR A 218 -7.89 10.38 -3.89
C TYR A 218 -8.99 9.31 -3.80
N ALA A 219 -9.07 8.66 -2.64
CA ALA A 219 -9.89 7.48 -2.42
C ALA A 219 -10.89 7.71 -1.25
N PRO A 220 -12.08 8.29 -1.52
CA PRO A 220 -13.07 8.62 -0.49
C PRO A 220 -13.64 7.41 0.25
N GLN A 221 -13.58 6.22 -0.34
CA GLN A 221 -14.05 4.96 0.25
C GLN A 221 -13.35 4.61 1.57
N TYR A 222 -12.15 5.15 1.81
CA TYR A 222 -11.42 4.93 3.06
C TYR A 222 -11.79 5.92 4.17
N ALA A 223 -12.71 6.86 3.95
CA ALA A 223 -13.12 7.86 4.94
C ALA A 223 -13.62 7.24 6.24
N ALA A 224 -14.40 6.18 6.16
CA ALA A 224 -14.92 5.47 7.34
C ALA A 224 -13.83 4.80 8.19
N LEU A 225 -12.59 4.65 7.69
CA LEU A 225 -11.46 4.16 8.47
C LEU A 225 -10.79 5.27 9.28
N LEU A 226 -10.81 6.52 8.78
CA LEU A 226 -10.24 7.67 9.49
C LEU A 226 -11.05 8.01 10.75
N ASP A 227 -12.38 7.88 10.68
CA ASP A 227 -13.26 8.14 11.83
C ASP A 227 -13.04 7.15 12.99
N LYS A 228 -12.38 6.01 12.72
CA LYS A 228 -12.02 5.00 13.73
C LYS A 228 -10.62 5.22 14.32
N LEU A 229 -9.87 6.21 13.83
CA LEU A 229 -8.59 6.56 14.42
C LEU A 229 -8.82 7.25 15.77
N PRO A 230 -7.97 6.98 16.78
CA PRO A 230 -8.05 7.69 18.05
C PRO A 230 -7.88 9.19 17.78
N SER A 231 -8.74 10.01 18.40
CA SER A 231 -8.63 11.46 18.32
C SER A 231 -7.25 11.91 18.81
N VAL A 232 -6.59 12.78 18.05
CA VAL A 232 -5.35 13.42 18.50
C VAL A 232 -5.70 14.29 19.71
N ASN A 233 -5.17 13.93 20.88
CA ASN A 233 -5.27 14.76 22.07
C ASN A 233 -4.32 15.94 21.91
N VAL A 234 -4.82 17.03 21.34
CA VAL A 234 -4.16 18.32 21.39
C VAL A 234 -4.56 19.01 22.69
N GLY A 235 -3.58 19.54 23.41
CA GLY A 235 -3.87 20.38 24.58
C GLY A 235 -4.77 21.56 24.21
N PRO A 236 -5.47 22.17 25.18
CA PRO A 236 -6.25 23.37 24.92
C PRO A 236 -5.34 24.45 24.30
N PRO A 237 -5.88 25.29 23.39
CA PRO A 237 -5.12 26.37 22.79
C PRO A 237 -4.50 27.22 23.90
N SER A 238 -3.25 27.65 23.68
CA SER A 238 -2.43 28.38 24.67
C SER A 238 -3.09 29.66 25.21
N GLY A 239 -4.17 30.14 24.57
CA GLY A 239 -4.91 31.35 24.96
C GLY A 239 -4.11 32.64 24.75
N LYS A 240 -2.86 32.51 24.29
CA LYS A 240 -1.98 33.62 23.96
C LYS A 240 -2.43 34.23 22.64
N TRP A 241 -2.73 35.52 22.68
CA TRP A 241 -2.95 36.33 21.48
C TRP A 241 -1.66 36.51 20.67
N ASP A 242 -0.53 36.55 21.37
CA ASP A 242 0.80 36.67 20.78
C ASP A 242 1.65 35.43 21.11
N PRO A 243 2.08 34.63 20.10
CA PRO A 243 2.85 33.42 20.32
C PRO A 243 4.28 33.69 20.86
N THR A 244 4.75 34.93 20.81
CA THR A 244 6.09 35.33 21.29
C THR A 244 6.08 35.87 22.73
N GLN A 245 4.90 36.04 23.35
CA GLN A 245 4.81 36.45 24.74
C GLN A 245 5.15 35.28 25.68
N TYR A 246 6.37 35.34 26.23
CA TYR A 246 6.75 34.57 27.39
C TYR A 246 6.11 35.19 28.64
N GLY A 247 5.45 34.37 29.45
CA GLY A 247 4.87 34.83 30.70
C GLY A 247 5.98 35.42 31.57
N ILE A 248 5.85 36.70 31.90
CA ILE A 248 6.76 37.33 32.85
C ILE A 248 6.47 36.65 34.19
N ILE A 249 7.36 35.76 34.64
CA ILE A 249 7.29 35.19 35.98
C ILE A 249 7.43 36.39 36.93
N LYS A 250 6.33 36.83 37.54
CA LYS A 250 6.39 37.85 38.58
C LYS A 250 7.14 37.24 39.75
N LYS A 251 8.07 38.02 40.36
CA LYS A 251 8.86 37.56 41.53
C LYS A 251 7.97 37.09 42.70
N GLU A 252 6.71 37.51 42.71
CA GLU A 252 5.67 37.13 43.69
C GLU A 252 5.23 35.65 43.57
N ASP A 253 5.29 35.07 42.37
CA ASP A 253 4.87 33.67 42.11
C ASP A 253 5.99 32.66 42.37
N VAL A 254 7.22 33.15 42.59
CA VAL A 254 8.33 32.32 43.06
C VAL A 254 8.15 32.14 44.57
N LYS A 255 7.32 31.16 44.95
CA LYS A 255 7.21 30.68 46.33
C LYS A 255 8.60 30.20 46.76
N MET A 256 9.36 31.08 47.42
CA MET A 256 10.64 30.69 48.00
C MET A 256 10.37 29.58 49.02
N PRO A 257 11.14 28.49 49.00
CA PRO A 257 11.02 27.47 50.04
C PRO A 257 11.27 28.16 51.38
N SER A 258 10.33 28.01 52.31
CA SER A 258 10.50 28.45 53.70
C SER A 258 11.73 27.76 54.26
N THR A 259 12.82 28.52 54.43
CA THR A 259 14.02 28.07 55.12
C THR A 259 13.66 27.70 56.57
N PRO A 260 14.12 26.55 57.07
CA PRO A 260 13.86 26.09 58.45
C PRO A 260 14.50 26.99 59.51
#